data_AF-A0A524FDI7-F1
#
_entry.id   AF-A0A524FDI7-F1
#
_cell.length_a   1.000
_cell.length_b   1.000
_cell.length_c   1.000
_cell.angle_alpha   90.00
_cell.angle_beta   90.00
_cell.angle_gamma   90.00
#
_symmetry.space_group_name_H-M   'P 1'
#
loop_
_entity.id
_entity.type
_entity.pdbx_description
1 polymer ?
#
loop_
_entity_poly.entity_id
_entity_poly.type
_entity_poly.pdbx_seq_one_letter_code
_entity_poly.pdbx_strand_id
1 'polypeptide(L)'
;MNELNNKEKLENKEEKRKGLGYFEKLLPIWIILCMALGIFLSNVIPTISESIDSWQVRGISIPIGICLFFMMYPAMLNLQASEIKKLGKNPKPIILTLISNWIIAPLIGIAMAILFLEDEQLIFAIILLSSSPCTAMVLVWGYLILGFTL
;
A
#
# COMPACT_ATOMS: atom_id res chain seq x y z
N MET A 1 -7.87 -41.86 18.79
CA MET A 1 -7.74 -41.75 17.32
C MET A 1 -8.83 -40.89 16.67
N ASN A 2 -10.10 -40.94 17.12
CA ASN A 2 -11.20 -40.20 16.47
C ASN A 2 -11.35 -38.73 16.88
N GLU A 3 -10.94 -38.33 18.08
CA GLU A 3 -11.05 -36.93 18.56
C GLU A 3 -10.03 -35.99 17.90
N LEU A 4 -8.80 -36.47 17.65
CA LEU A 4 -7.74 -35.73 16.98
C LEU A 4 -8.05 -35.51 15.49
N ASN A 5 -8.63 -36.53 14.83
CA ASN A 5 -9.06 -36.43 13.43
C ASN A 5 -10.29 -35.52 13.25
N ASN A 6 -11.07 -35.31 14.32
CA ASN A 6 -12.19 -34.37 14.30
C ASN A 6 -11.71 -32.94 14.57
N LYS A 7 -10.76 -32.73 15.50
CA LYS A 7 -10.13 -31.41 15.71
C LYS A 7 -9.40 -30.89 14.47
N GLU A 8 -8.60 -31.73 13.80
CA GLU A 8 -7.91 -31.34 12.56
C GLU A 8 -8.90 -31.02 11.42
N LYS A 9 -10.07 -31.69 11.38
CA LYS A 9 -11.14 -31.40 10.41
C LYS A 9 -11.94 -30.14 10.74
N LEU A 10 -12.06 -29.77 12.01
CA LEU A 10 -12.76 -28.57 12.45
C LEU A 10 -11.88 -27.33 12.25
N GLU A 11 -10.59 -27.39 12.60
CA GLU A 11 -9.62 -26.32 12.33
C GLU A 11 -9.46 -26.08 10.82
N ASN A 12 -9.33 -27.14 10.01
CA ASN A 12 -9.28 -27.01 8.54
C ASN A 12 -10.59 -26.51 7.91
N LYS A 13 -11.72 -26.53 8.62
CA LYS A 13 -13.03 -26.07 8.09
C LYS A 13 -13.33 -24.62 8.49
N GLU A 14 -12.75 -24.12 9.58
CA GLU A 14 -12.83 -22.72 9.99
C GLU A 14 -11.82 -21.83 9.26
N GLU A 15 -10.59 -22.29 9.03
CA GLU A 15 -9.60 -21.56 8.21
C GLU A 15 -10.06 -21.42 6.75
N LYS A 16 -10.78 -22.42 6.23
CA LYS A 16 -11.19 -22.48 4.82
C LYS A 16 -12.54 -21.79 4.53
N ARG A 17 -13.11 -21.05 5.50
CA ARG A 17 -14.44 -20.41 5.40
C ARG A 17 -14.53 -18.98 5.95
N LYS A 18 -13.44 -18.24 6.06
CA LYS A 18 -13.56 -16.78 6.12
C LYS A 18 -13.50 -16.25 4.68
N GLY A 19 -14.63 -16.33 3.98
CA GLY A 19 -14.80 -15.47 2.80
C GLY A 19 -14.55 -14.01 3.22
N LEU A 20 -14.01 -13.18 2.30
CA LEU A 20 -13.67 -11.78 2.60
C LEU A 20 -14.75 -11.15 3.49
N GLY A 21 -14.35 -10.68 4.66
CA GLY A 21 -15.24 -10.05 5.61
C GLY A 21 -15.98 -8.89 4.94
N TYR A 22 -17.19 -8.59 5.41
CA TYR A 22 -18.00 -7.50 4.85
C TYR A 22 -17.18 -6.20 4.71
N PHE A 23 -16.30 -5.91 5.66
CA PHE A 23 -15.40 -4.77 5.65
C PHE A 23 -14.42 -4.76 4.46
N GLU A 24 -13.75 -5.88 4.15
CA GLU A 24 -12.80 -5.98 3.03
C GLU A 24 -13.50 -5.81 1.69
N LYS A 25 -14.74 -6.30 1.59
CA LYS A 25 -15.58 -6.15 0.38
C LYS A 25 -16.13 -4.73 0.21
N LEU A 26 -16.39 -4.02 1.31
CA LEU A 26 -16.85 -2.63 1.36
C LEU A 26 -15.71 -1.60 1.37
N LEU A 27 -14.47 -2.05 1.49
CA LEU A 27 -13.25 -1.22 1.55
C LEU A 27 -13.16 -0.18 0.42
N PRO A 28 -13.38 -0.48 -0.88
CA PRO A 28 -13.34 0.54 -1.92
C PRO A 28 -14.41 1.62 -1.75
N ILE A 29 -15.63 1.24 -1.32
CA ILE A 29 -16.71 2.20 -1.03
C ILE A 29 -16.29 3.12 0.12
N TRP A 30 -15.68 2.56 1.17
CA TRP A 30 -15.22 3.32 2.32
C TRP A 30 -14.08 4.27 1.99
N ILE A 31 -13.11 3.85 1.16
CA ILE A 31 -12.03 4.74 0.70
C ILE A 31 -12.61 5.95 -0.03
N ILE A 32 -13.53 5.73 -0.97
CA ILE A 32 -14.15 6.81 -1.74
C ILE A 32 -14.93 7.75 -0.81
N LEU A 33 -15.69 7.18 0.14
CA LEU A 33 -16.44 7.96 1.12
C LEU A 33 -15.51 8.82 2.00
N CYS A 34 -14.44 8.25 2.52
CA CYS A 34 -13.44 8.97 3.31
C CYS A 34 -12.72 10.05 2.50
N MET A 35 -12.38 9.78 1.24
CA MET A 35 -11.77 10.76 0.34
C MET A 35 -12.71 11.94 0.08
N ALA A 36 -13.98 11.66 -0.23
CA ALA A 36 -15.00 12.68 -0.44
C ALA A 36 -15.23 13.54 0.82
N LEU A 37 -15.36 12.90 1.98
CA LEU A 37 -15.49 13.58 3.26
C LEU A 37 -14.26 14.44 3.59
N GLY A 38 -13.04 13.92 3.35
CA GLY A 38 -11.80 14.65 3.59
C GLY A 38 -11.66 15.90 2.72
N ILE A 39 -11.99 15.80 1.43
CA ILE A 39 -11.99 16.95 0.51
C ILE A 39 -13.06 17.97 0.94
N PHE A 40 -14.25 17.50 1.31
CA PHE A 40 -15.33 18.37 1.76
C PHE A 40 -14.93 19.13 3.03
N LEU A 41 -14.42 18.42 4.05
CA LEU A 41 -13.95 19.02 5.31
C LEU A 41 -12.81 20.03 5.09
N SER A 42 -11.86 19.70 4.22
CA SER A 42 -10.75 20.60 3.86
C SER A 42 -11.25 21.90 3.22
N ASN A 43 -12.31 21.82 2.41
CA ASN A 43 -12.88 22.99 1.74
C ASN A 43 -13.73 23.87 2.69
N VAL A 44 -14.48 23.28 3.63
CA VAL A 44 -15.33 24.06 4.55
C VAL A 44 -14.59 24.66 5.74
N ILE A 45 -13.47 24.06 6.18
CA ILE A 45 -12.68 24.56 7.32
C ILE A 45 -11.19 24.63 6.93
N PRO A 46 -10.76 25.69 6.22
CA PRO A 46 -9.36 25.85 5.81
C PRO A 46 -8.40 25.96 7.01
N THR A 47 -8.92 26.32 8.19
CA THR A 47 -8.18 26.37 9.46
C THR A 47 -7.57 25.02 9.84
N ILE A 48 -8.15 23.89 9.42
CA ILE A 48 -7.60 22.55 9.70
C ILE A 48 -6.33 22.34 8.86
N SER A 49 -6.38 22.73 7.58
CA SER A 49 -5.22 22.67 6.69
C SER A 49 -4.12 23.63 7.15
N GLU A 50 -4.46 24.88 7.52
CA GLU A 50 -3.50 25.85 8.07
C GLU A 50 -2.91 25.40 9.42
N SER A 51 -3.68 24.72 10.28
CA SER A 51 -3.15 24.22 11.56
C SER A 51 -2.15 23.09 11.35
N ILE A 52 -2.40 22.19 10.39
CA ILE A 52 -1.46 21.14 9.99
C ILE A 52 -0.21 21.74 9.33
N ASP A 53 -0.39 22.78 8.51
CA ASP A 53 0.68 23.55 7.85
C ASP A 53 1.52 24.35 8.88
N SER A 54 0.89 24.87 9.93
CA SER A 54 1.57 25.61 11.02
C SER A 54 2.49 24.72 11.87
N TRP A 55 2.21 23.41 11.91
CA TRP A 55 3.05 22.37 12.53
C TRP A 55 4.01 21.74 11.51
N GLN A 56 4.39 22.49 10.48
CA GLN A 56 5.46 22.13 9.56
C GLN A 56 6.80 22.63 10.05
N VAL A 57 7.77 21.73 10.02
CA VAL A 57 9.18 22.09 10.11
C VAL A 57 9.77 21.82 8.74
N ARG A 58 10.19 22.89 8.05
CA ARG A 58 10.87 22.81 6.74
C ARG A 58 10.03 22.11 5.65
N GLY A 59 8.73 22.43 5.58
CA GLY A 59 7.81 21.96 4.54
C GLY A 59 7.27 20.53 4.72
N ILE A 60 7.54 19.89 5.85
CA ILE A 60 7.05 18.54 6.17
C ILE A 60 6.21 18.61 7.45
N SER A 61 4.95 18.17 7.35
CA SER A 61 4.00 18.18 8.48
C SER A 61 4.31 17.04 9.45
N ILE A 62 4.63 17.37 10.70
CA ILE A 62 4.95 16.38 11.74
C ILE A 62 3.81 15.36 11.95
N PRO A 63 2.51 15.77 12.01
CA PRO A 63 1.42 14.82 12.18
C PRO A 63 1.32 13.80 11.03
N ILE A 64 1.51 14.26 9.79
CA ILE A 64 1.47 13.40 8.60
C ILE A 64 2.63 12.40 8.65
N GLY A 65 3.83 12.84 9.04
CA GLY A 65 4.98 11.95 9.21
C GLY A 65 4.74 10.84 10.23
N ILE A 66 4.15 11.16 11.39
CA ILE A 66 3.79 10.17 12.40
C ILE A 66 2.75 9.18 11.87
N CYS A 67 1.70 9.66 11.20
CA CYS A 67 0.69 8.81 10.59
C CYS A 67 1.28 7.85 9.54
N LEU A 68 2.15 8.35 8.66
CA LEU A 68 2.84 7.53 7.65
C LEU A 68 3.75 6.49 8.30
N PHE A 69 4.46 6.86 9.37
CA PHE A 69 5.30 5.93 10.13
C PHE A 69 4.47 4.80 10.73
N PHE A 70 3.35 5.11 11.39
CA PHE A 70 2.45 4.09 11.94
C PHE A 70 1.81 3.21 10.87
N MET A 71 1.57 3.73 9.66
CA MET A 71 1.05 2.94 8.55
C MET A 71 2.10 2.00 7.94
N MET A 72 3.38 2.42 7.91
CA MET A 72 4.48 1.61 7.40
C MET A 72 4.95 0.54 8.38
N TYR A 73 4.91 0.84 9.68
CA TYR A 73 5.29 -0.06 10.77
C TYR A 73 4.67 -1.46 10.70
N PRO A 74 3.34 -1.64 10.52
CA PRO A 74 2.73 -2.97 10.47
C PRO A 74 3.22 -3.79 9.28
N ALA A 75 3.43 -3.17 8.11
CA ALA A 75 3.95 -3.89 6.95
C ALA A 75 5.38 -4.40 7.21
N MET A 76 6.21 -3.60 7.88
CA MET A 76 7.60 -3.97 8.20
C MET A 76 7.67 -5.11 9.23
N LEU A 77 6.77 -5.13 10.23
CA LEU A 77 6.73 -6.20 11.22
C LEU A 77 6.20 -7.54 10.69
N ASN A 78 5.30 -7.51 9.71
CA ASN A 78 4.75 -8.73 9.10
C ASN A 78 5.72 -9.41 8.12
N LEU A 79 6.85 -8.78 7.79
CA LEU A 79 7.84 -9.33 6.87
C LEU A 79 8.75 -10.34 7.59
N GLN A 80 8.56 -11.64 7.32
CA GLN A 80 9.38 -12.69 7.92
C GLN A 80 10.75 -12.80 7.24
N ALA A 81 11.83 -12.77 8.02
CA ALA A 81 13.21 -12.90 7.51
C ALA A 81 13.48 -14.24 6.78
N SER A 82 12.74 -15.28 7.13
CA SER A 82 12.76 -16.58 6.45
C SER A 82 12.34 -16.48 4.99
N GLU A 83 11.35 -15.64 4.66
CA GLU A 83 10.88 -15.41 3.30
C GLU A 83 11.88 -14.63 2.47
N ILE A 84 12.51 -13.61 3.06
CA ILE A 84 13.61 -12.86 2.43
C ILE A 84 14.74 -13.82 2.01
N LYS A 85 15.07 -14.80 2.86
CA LYS A 85 16.09 -15.81 2.56
C LYS A 85 15.67 -16.79 1.46
N LYS A 86 14.38 -17.14 1.34
CA LYS A 86 13.84 -17.94 0.23
C LYS A 86 13.90 -17.14 -1.08
N LEU A 87 13.51 -15.87 -1.06
CA LEU A 87 13.56 -14.94 -2.17
C LEU A 87 14.97 -14.77 -2.71
N GLY A 88 15.98 -14.69 -1.83
CA GLY A 88 17.39 -14.63 -2.22
C GLY A 88 17.91 -15.85 -3.00
N LYS A 89 17.26 -17.03 -2.85
CA LYS A 89 17.65 -18.25 -3.61
C LYS A 89 17.18 -18.23 -5.07
N ASN A 90 16.15 -17.46 -5.39
CA ASN A 90 15.57 -17.34 -6.73
C ASN A 90 15.40 -15.85 -7.10
N PRO A 91 16.47 -15.17 -7.54
CA PRO A 91 16.44 -13.72 -7.76
C PRO A 91 15.78 -13.30 -9.07
N LYS A 92 15.53 -14.22 -10.01
CA LYS A 92 14.92 -13.93 -11.32
C LYS A 92 13.65 -13.06 -11.24
N PRO A 93 12.62 -13.42 -10.44
CA PRO A 93 11.42 -12.59 -10.29
C PRO A 93 11.72 -11.21 -9.67
N ILE A 94 12.61 -11.14 -8.68
CA ILE A 94 12.94 -9.89 -7.98
C ILE A 94 13.62 -8.91 -8.94
N ILE A 95 14.56 -9.39 -9.75
CA ILE A 95 15.25 -8.58 -10.75
C ILE A 95 14.26 -8.08 -11.80
N LEU A 96 13.34 -8.93 -12.24
CA LEU A 96 12.34 -8.54 -13.23
C LEU A 96 11.40 -7.45 -12.68
N THR A 97 10.95 -7.59 -11.43
CA THR A 97 10.14 -6.57 -10.76
C THR A 97 10.93 -5.28 -10.51
N LEU A 98 12.21 -5.36 -10.15
CA LEU A 98 13.05 -4.17 -9.93
C LEU A 98 13.28 -3.41 -11.24
N ILE A 99 13.57 -4.11 -12.34
CA ILE A 99 13.68 -3.52 -13.67
C ILE A 99 12.34 -2.89 -14.09
N SER A 100 11.23 -3.60 -13.89
CA SER A 100 9.92 -3.07 -14.24
C SER A 100 9.53 -1.84 -13.41
N ASN A 101 9.75 -1.88 -12.10
CA ASN A 101 9.41 -0.77 -11.21
C ASN A 101 10.32 0.45 -11.40
N TRP A 102 11.59 0.25 -11.77
CA TRP A 102 12.55 1.35 -11.77
C TRP A 102 12.93 1.86 -13.16
N ILE A 103 12.68 1.08 -14.21
CA ILE A 103 12.90 1.51 -15.60
C ILE A 103 11.56 1.77 -16.28
N ILE A 104 10.65 0.80 -16.24
CA ILE A 104 9.40 0.90 -17.02
C ILE A 104 8.43 1.90 -16.38
N ALA A 105 8.18 1.83 -15.08
CA ALA A 105 7.25 2.75 -14.41
C ALA A 105 7.69 4.22 -14.47
N PRO A 106 8.96 4.60 -14.20
CA PRO A 106 9.40 5.98 -14.28
C PRO A 106 9.45 6.50 -15.72
N LEU A 107 9.81 5.65 -16.69
CA LEU A 107 9.81 6.03 -18.11
C LEU A 107 8.39 6.37 -18.58
N ILE A 108 7.41 5.55 -18.22
CA ILE A 108 6.00 5.84 -18.50
C ILE A 108 5.56 7.12 -17.78
N GLY A 109 5.97 7.31 -16.53
CA GLY A 109 5.68 8.52 -15.75
C GLY A 109 6.20 9.79 -16.41
N ILE A 110 7.45 9.78 -16.88
CA ILE A 110 8.07 10.90 -17.61
C ILE A 110 7.32 11.16 -18.92
N ALA A 111 7.01 10.11 -19.68
CA ALA A 111 6.28 10.25 -20.94
C ALA A 111 4.90 10.88 -20.70
N MET A 112 4.16 10.43 -19.67
CA MET A 112 2.88 10.99 -19.30
C MET A 112 2.99 12.43 -18.80
N ALA A 113 4.01 12.73 -17.98
CA ALA A 113 4.23 14.07 -17.42
C ALA A 113 4.49 15.11 -18.51
N ILE A 114 5.40 14.82 -19.45
CA ILE A 114 5.75 15.74 -20.54
C ILE A 114 4.60 15.90 -21.55
N LEU A 115 3.77 14.87 -21.75
CA LEU A 115 2.65 14.94 -22.70
C LEU A 115 1.43 15.71 -22.17
N PHE A 116 1.16 15.64 -20.87
CA PHE A 116 -0.07 16.20 -20.29
C PHE A 116 0.14 17.43 -19.41
N LEU A 117 1.35 17.69 -18.92
CA LEU A 117 1.61 18.78 -17.96
C LEU A 117 2.71 19.73 -18.48
N GLU A 118 2.45 21.03 -18.33
CA GLU A 118 3.40 22.10 -18.64
C GLU A 118 4.16 22.60 -17.39
N ASP A 119 3.59 22.38 -16.21
CA ASP A 119 4.17 22.85 -14.94
C ASP A 119 5.31 21.93 -14.47
N GLU A 120 6.51 22.49 -14.36
CA GLU A 120 7.70 21.79 -13.89
C GLU A 120 7.51 21.14 -12.51
N GLN A 121 6.82 21.81 -11.58
CA GLN A 121 6.59 21.29 -10.22
C GLN A 121 5.75 20.02 -10.27
N LEU A 122 4.72 19.98 -11.12
CA LEU A 122 3.86 18.81 -11.27
C LEU A 122 4.56 17.68 -12.03
N ILE A 123 5.42 18.01 -13.01
CA ILE A 123 6.28 17.04 -13.68
C ILE A 123 7.22 16.36 -12.68
N PHE A 124 7.90 17.14 -11.83
CA PHE A 124 8.75 16.59 -10.76
C PHE A 124 7.96 15.71 -9.80
N ALA A 125 6.75 16.12 -9.40
CA ALA A 125 5.90 15.33 -8.53
C ALA A 125 5.52 13.97 -9.16
N ILE A 126 5.16 13.95 -10.45
CA ILE A 126 4.84 12.71 -11.16
C ILE A 126 6.05 11.79 -11.28
N ILE A 127 7.24 12.35 -11.55
CA ILE A 127 8.47 11.57 -11.65
C ILE A 127 8.81 10.93 -10.29
N LEU A 128 8.71 11.69 -9.20
CA LEU A 128 8.92 11.18 -7.84
C LEU A 128 7.92 10.08 -7.49
N LEU A 129 6.64 10.28 -7.82
CA LEU A 129 5.59 9.29 -7.58
C LEU A 129 5.82 8.01 -8.38
N SER A 130 6.24 8.12 -9.64
CA SER A 130 6.46 6.98 -10.54
C SER A 130 7.67 6.13 -10.16
N SER A 131 8.66 6.73 -9.49
CA SER A 131 9.84 6.04 -8.97
C SER A 131 9.55 5.25 -7.68
N SER A 132 8.47 5.58 -6.97
CA SER A 132 8.16 5.00 -5.66
C SER A 132 7.58 3.58 -5.80
N PRO A 133 8.28 2.52 -5.33
CA PRO A 133 7.74 1.17 -5.35
C PRO A 133 6.58 1.02 -4.35
N CYS A 134 5.40 0.59 -4.82
CA CYS A 134 4.26 0.31 -3.94
C CYS A 134 4.29 -1.12 -3.38
N THR A 135 5.29 -1.45 -2.56
CA THR A 135 5.48 -2.82 -2.04
C THR A 135 4.31 -3.32 -1.20
N ALA A 136 3.75 -2.47 -0.33
CA ALA A 136 2.64 -2.84 0.55
C ALA A 136 1.37 -3.23 -0.22
N MET A 137 1.05 -2.52 -1.30
CA MET A 137 -0.16 -2.77 -2.07
C MET A 137 -0.10 -4.10 -2.83
N VAL A 138 1.06 -4.41 -3.40
CA VAL A 138 1.29 -5.69 -4.09
C VAL A 138 1.17 -6.87 -3.12
N LEU A 139 1.66 -6.73 -1.89
CA LEU A 139 1.53 -7.76 -0.86
C LEU A 139 0.06 -8.01 -0.48
N VAL A 140 -0.74 -6.95 -0.31
CA VAL A 140 -2.18 -7.08 -0.01
C VAL A 140 -2.91 -7.76 -1.17
N TRP A 141 -2.61 -7.41 -2.41
CA TRP A 141 -3.25 -8.01 -3.58
C TRP A 141 -2.82 -9.46 -3.75
N GLY A 142 -1.56 -9.77 -3.49
CA GLY A 142 -1.07 -11.14 -3.40
C GLY A 142 -1.82 -11.94 -2.34
N TYR A 143 -2.05 -11.35 -1.16
CA TYR A 143 -2.85 -11.96 -0.09
C TYR A 143 -4.30 -12.22 -0.54
N LEU A 144 -4.93 -11.27 -1.23
CA LEU A 144 -6.32 -11.40 -1.70
C LEU A 144 -6.48 -12.43 -2.83
N ILE A 145 -5.50 -12.55 -3.73
CA ILE A 145 -5.57 -13.44 -4.90
C ILE A 145 -5.17 -14.88 -4.53
N LEU A 146 -4.09 -15.03 -3.75
CA LEU A 146 -3.47 -16.34 -3.48
C LEU A 146 -3.80 -16.90 -2.11
N GLY A 147 -4.37 -16.12 -1.18
CA GLY A 147 -4.80 -16.62 0.13
C GLY A 147 -3.73 -17.48 0.81
N PHE A 148 -2.51 -16.95 0.93
CA PHE A 148 -1.33 -17.60 1.52
C PHE A 148 -0.83 -18.89 0.80
N THR A 149 0.24 -18.76 0.02
CA THR A 149 1.21 -19.86 -0.20
C THR A 149 2.57 -19.28 -0.60
N LEU A 150 3.51 -19.21 0.34
CA LEU A 150 4.93 -18.84 0.16
C LEU A 150 5.87 -19.75 0.98
#